data_AF-S6V4E2-F1
#
_entry.id   AF-S6V4E2-F1
#
_cell.length_a   1.000
_cell.length_b   1.000
_cell.length_c   1.000
_cell.angle_alpha   90.00
_cell.angle_beta   90.00
_cell.angle_gamma   90.00
#
_symmetry.space_group_name_H-M   'P 1'
#
loop_
_entity.id
_entity.type
_entity.pdbx_description
1 polymer ?
#
loop_
_entity_poly.entity_id
_entity_poly.type
_entity_poly.pdbx_seq_one_letter_code
_entity_poly.pdbx_strand_id
1 'polypeptide(L)' 'MALLILSLPATMHCPFCGANDTKVIDSRLVAEGEQVRRRRECLACGERFTTFETAELVL' A
#
# COMPACT_ATOMS: atom_id res chain seq x y z
N MET A 1 0.67 -5.17 -18.53
CA MET A 1 -0.53 -4.49 -17.99
C MET A 1 -0.73 -4.61 -16.47
N ALA A 2 0.11 -5.34 -15.71
CA ALA A 2 -0.02 -5.45 -14.23
C ALA A 2 1.05 -4.67 -13.42
N LEU A 3 1.97 -3.97 -14.09
CA LEU A 3 3.16 -3.37 -13.45
C LEU A 3 3.09 -1.84 -13.25
N LEU A 4 2.05 -1.17 -13.74
CA LEU A 4 1.98 0.32 -13.71
C LEU A 4 1.16 0.91 -12.54
N ILE A 5 0.46 0.09 -11.75
CA ILE A 5 -0.31 0.56 -10.57
C ILE A 5 0.50 0.42 -9.26
N LEU A 6 1.69 -0.19 -9.32
CA LEU A 6 2.55 -0.47 -8.15
C LEU A 6 3.60 0.63 -7.85
N SER A 7 3.66 1.70 -8.64
CA SER A 7 4.73 2.70 -8.58
C SER A 7 4.28 4.15 -8.42
N LEU A 8 3.00 4.41 -8.08
CA LEU A 8 2.59 5.74 -7.64
C LEU A 8 2.93 5.88 -6.14
N PRO A 9 3.83 6.80 -5.75
CA PRO A 9 4.17 7.04 -4.36
C PRO A 9 3.02 7.82 -3.73
N ALA A 10 1.92 7.15 -3.43
CA ALA A 10 1.01 7.65 -2.41
C ALA A 10 1.83 7.66 -1.12
N THR A 11 2.28 8.85 -0.71
CA THR A 11 3.01 9.10 0.53
C THR A 11 2.15 8.65 1.71
N MET A 12 2.26 7.37 2.06
CA MET A 12 1.55 6.78 3.19
C MET A 12 2.42 6.92 4.43
N HIS A 13 1.80 7.47 5.47
CA HIS A 13 2.43 7.74 6.74
C HIS A 13 2.21 6.53 7.66
N CYS A 14 3.21 6.21 8.47
CA CYS A 14 3.09 5.16 9.47
C CYS A 14 2.02 5.56 10.52
N PRO A 15 0.96 4.75 10.73
CA PRO A 15 -0.10 5.09 11.70
C PRO A 15 0.37 5.05 13.16
N PHE A 16 1.56 4.48 13.42
CA PHE A 16 2.11 4.34 14.77
C PHE A 16 3.05 5.48 15.15
N CYS A 17 3.90 5.94 14.23
CA CYS A 17 4.93 6.95 14.52
C CYS A 17 4.91 8.16 13.60
N GLY A 18 4.02 8.20 12.59
CA GLY A 18 3.88 9.32 11.66
C GLY A 18 4.97 9.45 10.58
N ALA A 19 5.95 8.54 10.53
CA ALA A 19 7.03 8.59 9.54
C ALA A 19 6.54 8.27 8.12
N ASN A 20 7.17 8.86 7.11
CA ASN A 20 6.82 8.65 5.70
C ASN A 20 7.54 7.45 5.07
N ASP A 21 8.62 7.00 5.70
CA ASP A 21 9.47 5.92 5.21
C ASP A 21 8.83 4.57 5.53
N THR A 22 8.01 4.10 4.59
CA THR A 22 7.33 2.80 4.69
C THR A 22 7.66 1.96 3.45
N LYS A 23 7.95 0.67 3.67
CA LYS A 23 8.31 -0.28 2.61
C LYS A 23 7.18 -1.27 2.40
N VAL A 24 6.74 -1.44 1.15
CA VAL A 24 5.81 -2.52 0.79
C VAL A 24 6.56 -3.85 0.81
N ILE A 25 6.06 -4.82 1.57
CA ILE A 25 6.69 -6.15 1.72
C ILE A 25 5.86 -7.29 1.09
N ASP A 26 4.56 -7.09 0.89
CA ASP A 26 3.67 -8.06 0.23
C ASP A 26 2.51 -7.29 -0.41
N SER A 27 2.11 -7.67 -1.62
CA SER A 27 0.98 -7.10 -2.35
C SER A 27 0.17 -8.22 -2.97
N ARG A 28 -1.15 -8.20 -2.76
CA ARG A 28 -2.08 -9.20 -3.29
C ARG A 28 -3.36 -8.55 -3.76
N LEU A 29 -3.97 -9.13 -4.78
CA LEU A 29 -5.33 -8.81 -5.19
C LEU A 29 -6.32 -9.47 -4.22
N VAL A 30 -7.35 -8.74 -3.82
CA VAL A 30 -8.47 -9.20 -3.00
C VAL A 30 -9.77 -8.71 -3.63
N ALA A 31 -10.93 -9.13 -3.09
CA ALA A 31 -12.25 -8.78 -3.63
C ALA A 31 -12.34 -9.08 -5.15
N GLU A 32 -11.97 -10.30 -5.54
CA GLU A 32 -11.98 -10.76 -6.95
C GLU A 32 -11.17 -9.89 -7.93
N GLY A 33 -10.20 -9.12 -7.43
CA GLY A 33 -9.35 -8.26 -8.25
C GLY A 33 -9.74 -6.78 -8.21
N GLU A 34 -10.80 -6.41 -7.50
CA GLU A 34 -11.24 -5.01 -7.36
C GLU A 34 -10.37 -4.21 -6.39
N GLN A 35 -9.68 -4.89 -5.47
CA GLN A 35 -8.88 -4.24 -4.43
C GLN A 35 -7.47 -4.81 -4.35
N VAL A 36 -6.52 -3.94 -3.99
CA VAL A 36 -5.13 -4.30 -3.72
C VAL A 36 -4.87 -4.20 -2.22
N ARG A 37 -4.60 -5.34 -1.59
CA ARG A 37 -4.13 -5.40 -0.20
C ARG A 37 -2.60 -5.34 -0.20
N ARG A 38 -2.03 -4.32 0.43
CA ARG A 38 -0.57 -4.15 0.60
C ARG A 38 -0.18 -4.24 2.07
N ARG A 39 0.79 -5.09 2.40
CA ARG A 39 1.43 -5.11 3.72
C ARG A 39 2.67 -4.23 3.68
N ARG A 40 2.76 -3.28 4.61
CA ARG A 40 3.83 -2.31 4.72
C ARG A 40 4.58 -2.48 6.05
N GLU A 41 5.87 -2.17 6.05
CA GLU A 41 6.72 -2.10 7.23
C GLU A 41 7.31 -0.68 7.35
N CYS A 42 7.21 -0.07 8.52
CA CYS A 42 7.81 1.23 8.80
C CYS A 42 9.32 1.08 9.00
N LEU A 43 10.12 1.83 8.28
CA LEU A 43 11.58 1.80 8.41
C LEU A 43 12.09 2.56 9.65
N ALA A 44 11.25 3.41 10.24
CA ALA A 44 11.62 4.18 11.44
C ALA A 44 11.32 3.44 12.75
N CYS A 45 10.14 2.79 12.87
CA CYS A 45 9.74 2.09 14.10
C CYS A 45 9.65 0.56 13.97
N GLY A 46 9.82 0.00 12.77
CA GLY A 46 9.73 -1.45 12.52
C GLY A 46 8.30 -2.02 12.51
N GLU A 47 7.29 -1.21 12.80
CA GLU A 47 5.91 -1.66 12.87
C GLU A 47 5.34 -2.03 11.50
N ARG A 48 4.45 -3.02 11.49
CA ARG A 48 3.82 -3.55 10.27
C ARG A 48 2.35 -3.23 10.23
N PHE A 49 1.87 -2.77 9.07
CA PHE A 49 0.46 -2.44 8.86
C PHE A 49 -0.01 -2.86 7.46
N THR A 50 -1.33 -2.87 7.25
CA THR A 50 -1.94 -3.24 5.98
C THR A 50 -2.75 -2.08 5.43
N THR A 51 -2.66 -1.84 4.13
CA THR A 51 -3.43 -0.82 3.41
C THR A 51 -4.23 -1.49 2.30
N PHE A 52 -5.44 -0.98 2.06
CA PHE A 52 -6.30 -1.43 0.98
C PHE A 52 -6.47 -0.27 0.00
N GLU A 53 -6.25 -0.54 -1.27
CA GLU A 53 -6.38 0.42 -2.34
C GLU A 53 -7.42 -0.11 -3.33
N THR A 54 -8.43 0.70 -3.64
CA THR A 54 -9.46 0.36 -4.62
C THR A 54 -9.20 1.15 -5.89
N ALA A 55 -9.24 0.48 -7.04
CA ALA A 55 -9.14 1.17 -8.32
C ALA A 55 -10.49 1.84 -8.64
N GLU A 56 -10.50 3.16 -8.72
CA GLU A 56 -11.68 3.92 -9.14
C GLU A 56 -11.53 4.29 -10.63
N LEU A 57 -12.50 3.86 -11.44
CA LEU A 57 -12.60 4.25 -12.85
C LEU A 57 -13.43 5.55 -12.92
N VAL A 58 -12.76 6.68 -13.13
CA VAL A 58 -13.43 7.95 -13.43
C VAL A 58 -13.59 8.06 -14.94
N LEU A 59 -14.85 8.11 -15.42
CA LEU A 59 -15.22 8.31 -16.82
C LEU A 59 -15.27 9.79 -17.20
#